data_AF-A0A944KSG0-F1
#
_entry.id   AF-A0A944KSG0-F1
#
_cell.length_a   1.000
_cell.length_b   1.000
_cell.length_c   1.000
_cell.angle_alpha   90.00
_cell.angle_beta   90.00
_cell.angle_gamma   90.00
#
_symmetry.space_group_name_H-M   'P 1'
#
loop_
_entity.id
_entity.type
_entity.pdbx_description
1 polymer ?
#
loop_
_entity_poly.entity_id
_entity_poly.type
_entity_poly.pdbx_seq_one_letter_code
_entity_poly.pdbx_strand_id
1 'polypeptide(L)'
;MGGQHARVTDEDRNQVRALHAQGLGRNEIARQIGRAQRTVSVLAAEMGLVFDVTMTEDATRHRVAQLAEKRTILADALTDDALRLSEQVWQPATIYNFGGKDNTYEARKVPEPPAADKRQLMAAATNAAAQSLRLVPPELEASGVEAARSMLTGLADGIRLLATTQEDDGEEG
;
A
#
# COMPACT_ATOMS: atom_id res chain seq x y z
N MET A 1 4.66 25.96 25.04
CA MET A 1 5.61 26.97 24.55
C MET A 1 5.26 27.27 23.09
N GLY A 2 4.43 28.29 22.86
CA GLY A 2 4.03 28.69 21.51
C GLY A 2 5.18 29.42 20.83
N GLY A 3 5.84 28.73 19.89
CA GLY A 3 6.95 29.29 19.12
C GLY A 3 6.45 30.42 18.23
N GLN A 4 6.85 31.63 18.56
CA GLN A 4 6.64 32.82 17.75
C GLN A 4 7.27 32.59 16.37
N HIS A 5 6.44 32.48 15.33
CA HIS A 5 6.95 32.32 13.96
C HIS A 5 7.70 33.60 13.58
N ALA A 6 9.03 33.56 13.64
CA ALA A 6 9.88 34.64 13.16
C ALA A 6 9.51 34.92 11.70
N ARG A 7 9.11 36.16 11.41
CA ARG A 7 8.65 36.60 10.08
C ARG A 7 9.68 36.21 9.03
N VAL A 8 9.19 35.77 7.88
CA VAL A 8 10.01 35.48 6.69
C VAL A 8 10.47 36.82 6.11
N THR A 9 11.78 36.95 5.85
CA THR A 9 12.40 38.17 5.32
C THR A 9 12.85 37.97 3.87
N ASP A 10 13.19 39.07 3.19
CA ASP A 10 13.79 38.99 1.85
C ASP A 10 15.18 38.34 1.86
N GLU A 11 15.87 38.39 2.99
CA GLU A 11 17.12 37.66 3.19
C GLU A 11 16.89 36.15 3.14
N ASP A 12 15.82 35.63 3.75
CA ASP A 12 15.47 34.21 3.63
C ASP A 12 15.21 33.81 2.16
N ARG A 13 14.56 34.68 1.38
CA ARG A 13 14.30 34.45 -0.06
C ARG A 13 15.60 34.39 -0.86
N ASN A 14 16.52 35.33 -0.61
CA ASN A 14 17.82 35.37 -1.27
C ASN A 14 18.67 34.15 -0.94
N GLN A 15 18.68 33.73 0.33
CA GLN A 15 19.40 32.53 0.77
C GLN A 15 18.83 31.25 0.13
N VAL A 16 17.50 31.09 0.10
CA VAL A 16 16.87 29.94 -0.58
C VAL A 16 17.24 29.90 -2.07
N ARG A 17 17.22 31.05 -2.76
CA ARG A 17 17.60 31.15 -4.17
C ARG A 17 19.07 30.77 -4.40
N ALA A 18 19.98 31.31 -3.58
CA ALA A 18 21.41 31.06 -3.70
C ALA A 18 21.77 29.59 -3.43
N LEU A 19 21.16 28.98 -2.41
CA LEU A 19 21.41 27.57 -2.07
C LEU A 19 20.75 26.60 -3.06
N HIS A 20 19.58 26.96 -3.60
CA HIS A 20 18.94 26.20 -4.68
C HIS A 20 19.79 26.19 -5.96
N ALA A 21 20.37 27.35 -6.33
CA ALA A 21 21.27 27.45 -7.49
C ALA A 21 22.56 26.60 -7.34
N GLN A 22 22.97 26.30 -6.10
CA GLN A 22 24.08 25.39 -5.79
C GLN A 22 23.66 23.91 -5.84
N GLY A 23 22.39 23.60 -6.15
CA GLY A 23 21.88 22.24 -6.23
C GLY A 23 21.48 21.61 -4.89
N LEU A 24 21.38 22.39 -3.81
CA LEU A 24 21.00 21.84 -2.50
C LEU A 24 19.51 21.48 -2.45
N GLY A 25 19.22 20.31 -1.89
CA GLY A 25 17.85 19.88 -1.64
C GLY A 25 17.17 20.66 -0.50
N ARG A 26 15.84 20.74 -0.55
CA ARG A 26 14.99 21.46 0.44
C ARG A 26 15.39 21.24 1.90
N ASN A 27 15.63 19.99 2.30
CA ASN A 27 15.91 19.65 3.70
C ASN A 27 17.25 20.22 4.16
N GLU A 28 18.24 20.26 3.27
CA GLU A 28 19.56 20.83 3.58
C GLU A 28 19.48 22.35 3.65
N ILE A 29 18.75 22.99 2.73
CA ILE A 29 18.49 24.44 2.78
C ILE A 29 17.83 24.82 4.11
N ALA A 30 16.76 24.10 4.49
CA ALA A 30 16.04 24.32 5.75
C ALA A 30 16.95 24.24 6.98
N ARG A 31 17.89 23.28 6.98
CA ARG A 31 18.89 23.10 8.04
C ARG A 31 19.88 24.27 8.09
N GLN A 32 20.35 24.75 6.93
CA GLN A 32 21.34 25.83 6.86
C GLN A 32 20.77 27.19 7.26
N ILE A 33 19.55 27.51 6.83
CA ILE A 33 18.91 28.80 7.14
C ILE A 33 18.12 28.79 8.46
N GLY A 34 18.05 27.63 9.14
CA GLY A 34 17.32 27.48 10.41
C GLY A 34 15.80 27.67 10.28
N ARG A 35 15.22 27.32 9.12
CA ARG A 35 13.78 27.47 8.85
C ARG A 35 13.10 26.13 8.68
N ALA A 36 11.78 26.11 8.88
CA ALA A 36 11.00 24.90 8.64
C ALA A 36 11.03 24.53 7.14
N GLN A 37 11.07 23.23 6.85
CA GLN A 37 11.04 22.72 5.47
C GLN A 37 9.85 23.26 4.66
N ARG A 38 8.69 23.43 5.31
CA ARG A 38 7.49 24.02 4.71
C ARG A 38 7.72 25.47 4.27
N THR A 39 8.44 26.26 5.06
CA THR A 39 8.77 27.66 4.71
C THR A 39 9.66 27.69 3.47
N VAL A 40 10.69 26.85 3.40
CA VAL A 40 11.57 26.73 2.23
C VAL A 40 10.77 26.33 0.98
N SER A 41 9.84 25.36 1.10
CA SER A 41 8.97 24.97 -0.02
C SER A 41 8.09 26.11 -0.51
N VAL A 42 7.49 26.89 0.39
CA VAL A 42 6.65 28.04 0.01
C VAL A 42 7.49 29.11 -0.69
N LEU A 43 8.65 29.46 -0.13
CA LEU A 43 9.55 30.45 -0.74
C LEU A 43 10.07 30.01 -2.11
N ALA A 44 10.44 28.73 -2.25
CA ALA A 44 10.85 28.17 -3.53
C ALA A 44 9.71 28.24 -4.56
N ALA A 45 8.48 27.90 -4.17
CA ALA A 45 7.30 27.98 -5.03
C ALA A 45 6.97 29.42 -5.45
N GLU A 46 7.02 30.38 -4.53
CA GLU A 46 6.86 31.82 -4.83
C GLU A 46 7.89 32.33 -5.85
N MET A 47 9.07 31.73 -5.88
CA MET A 47 10.16 32.07 -6.81
C MET A 47 10.20 31.19 -8.08
N GLY A 48 9.28 30.23 -8.23
CA GLY A 48 9.26 29.29 -9.36
C GLY A 48 10.43 28.27 -9.35
N LEU A 49 11.06 28.03 -8.20
CA LEU A 49 12.16 27.07 -8.06
C LEU A 49 11.63 25.65 -7.87
N VAL A 50 12.13 24.72 -8.68
CA VAL A 50 11.78 23.30 -8.62
C VAL A 50 12.96 22.51 -8.03
N PHE A 51 12.70 21.70 -7.02
CA PHE A 51 13.72 20.81 -6.46
C PHE A 51 13.80 19.52 -7.29
N ASP A 52 15.01 19.00 -7.45
CA ASP A 52 15.21 17.66 -7.99
C ASP A 52 14.64 16.62 -7.01
N VAL A 53 13.63 15.89 -7.47
CA VAL A 53 12.96 14.82 -6.72
C VAL A 53 13.31 13.43 -7.25
N THR A 54 14.11 13.31 -8.31
CA THR A 54 14.41 12.04 -9.00
C THR A 54 14.92 10.97 -8.05
N MET A 55 15.89 11.29 -7.19
CA MET A 55 16.41 10.37 -6.18
C MET A 55 15.33 9.89 -5.18
N THR A 56 14.36 10.75 -4.85
CA THR A 56 13.26 10.41 -3.93
C THR A 56 12.21 9.56 -4.62
N GLU A 57 11.88 9.87 -5.87
CA GLU A 57 10.96 9.10 -6.70
C GLU A 57 11.50 7.70 -6.98
N ASP A 58 12.77 7.58 -7.33
CA ASP A 58 13.44 6.29 -7.54
C ASP A 58 13.48 5.47 -6.25
N ALA A 59 13.89 6.07 -5.13
CA ALA A 59 13.86 5.39 -3.83
C ALA A 59 12.45 4.94 -3.44
N THR A 60 11.43 5.74 -3.76
CA THR A 60 10.02 5.38 -3.53
C THR A 60 9.60 4.23 -4.44
N ARG A 61 9.94 4.27 -5.73
CA ARG A 61 9.66 3.20 -6.71
C ARG A 61 10.30 1.89 -6.28
N HIS A 62 11.57 1.92 -5.87
CA HIS A 62 12.26 0.75 -5.34
C HIS A 62 11.58 0.21 -4.08
N ARG A 63 11.15 1.08 -3.15
CA ARG A 63 10.44 0.64 -1.94
C ARG A 63 9.08 0.03 -2.25
N VAL A 64 8.34 0.59 -3.21
CA VAL A 64 7.07 0.03 -3.67
C VAL A 64 7.29 -1.36 -4.29
N ALA A 65 8.30 -1.52 -5.14
CA ALA A 65 8.65 -2.82 -5.73
C ALA A 65 9.04 -3.85 -4.66
N GLN A 66 9.88 -3.48 -3.69
CA GLN A 66 10.23 -4.36 -2.57
C GLN A 66 9.02 -4.73 -1.71
N LEU A 67 8.08 -3.80 -1.51
CA LEU A 67 6.86 -4.09 -0.76
C LEU A 67 5.94 -5.04 -1.53
N ALA A 68 5.86 -4.91 -2.86
CA ALA A 68 5.11 -5.83 -3.70
C ALA A 68 5.70 -7.25 -3.62
N GLU A 69 7.03 -7.37 -3.76
CA GLU A 69 7.74 -8.65 -3.62
C GLU A 69 7.49 -9.31 -2.25
N LYS A 70 7.61 -8.54 -1.16
CA LYS A 70 7.33 -9.02 0.20
C LYS A 70 5.90 -9.50 0.38
N ARG A 71 4.92 -8.87 -0.28
CA ARG A 71 3.52 -9.32 -0.24
C ARG A 71 3.35 -10.66 -0.94
N THR A 72 4.02 -10.86 -2.07
CA THR A 72 4.01 -12.15 -2.78
C THR A 72 4.62 -13.26 -1.93
N ILE A 73 5.80 -13.01 -1.33
CA ILE A 73 6.45 -13.97 -0.43
C ILE A 73 5.55 -14.31 0.76
N LEU A 74 4.90 -13.32 1.36
CA LEU A 74 3.99 -13.55 2.49
C LEU A 74 2.73 -14.32 2.08
N ALA A 75 2.17 -14.04 0.90
CA ALA A 75 1.01 -14.77 0.39
C ALA A 75 1.35 -16.25 0.16
N ASP A 76 2.51 -16.54 -0.41
CA ASP A 76 3.01 -17.91 -0.60
C ASP A 76 3.13 -18.65 0.74
N ALA A 77 3.82 -18.04 1.72
CA ALA A 77 3.97 -18.61 3.06
C ALA A 77 2.62 -18.86 3.78
N LEU A 78 1.64 -17.95 3.61
CA LEU A 78 0.30 -18.12 4.18
C LEU A 78 -0.49 -19.26 3.51
N THR A 79 -0.25 -19.50 2.21
CA THR A 79 -0.81 -20.64 1.50
C THR A 79 -0.23 -21.95 2.05
N ASP A 80 1.09 -22.02 2.23
CA ASP A 80 1.77 -23.17 2.83
C ASP A 80 1.28 -23.45 4.26
N ASP A 81 1.10 -22.39 5.06
CA ASP A 81 0.52 -22.50 6.41
C ASP A 81 -0.89 -23.06 6.37
N ALA A 82 -1.73 -22.61 5.43
CA ALA A 82 -3.08 -23.12 5.27
C ALA A 82 -3.08 -24.63 4.91
N LEU A 83 -2.19 -25.06 4.02
CA LEU A 83 -2.03 -26.47 3.65
C LEU A 83 -1.60 -27.31 4.85
N ARG A 84 -0.55 -26.87 5.56
CA ARG A 84 -0.01 -27.58 6.73
C ARG A 84 -1.03 -27.69 7.86
N LEU A 85 -1.78 -26.62 8.13
CA LEU A 85 -2.84 -26.62 9.16
C LEU A 85 -4.00 -27.55 8.76
N SER A 86 -4.37 -27.57 7.48
CA SER A 86 -5.41 -28.47 6.95
C SER A 86 -5.01 -29.93 7.03
N GLU A 87 -3.73 -30.25 6.82
CA GLU A 87 -3.18 -31.59 7.01
C GLU A 87 -3.20 -31.98 8.50
N GLN A 88 -2.78 -31.09 9.40
CA GLN A 88 -2.68 -31.34 10.84
C GLN A 88 -4.01 -31.78 11.48
N VAL A 89 -5.15 -31.40 10.89
CA VAL A 89 -6.50 -31.82 11.31
C VAL A 89 -6.65 -33.34 11.33
N TRP A 90 -5.88 -34.06 10.53
CA TRP A 90 -5.98 -35.52 10.36
C TRP A 90 -4.77 -36.27 10.91
N GLN A 91 -3.84 -35.58 11.57
CA GLN A 91 -2.62 -36.18 12.12
C GLN A 91 -2.78 -36.53 13.59
N PRO A 92 -2.07 -37.56 14.09
CA PRO A 92 -2.00 -37.85 15.52
C PRO A 92 -1.57 -36.64 16.34
N ALA A 93 -2.28 -36.40 17.44
CA ALA A 93 -2.06 -35.26 18.31
C ALA A 93 -1.93 -35.68 19.78
N THR A 94 -1.31 -34.83 20.58
CA THR A 94 -1.31 -34.97 22.04
C THR A 94 -2.23 -33.93 22.61
N ILE A 95 -3.31 -34.37 23.25
CA ILE A 95 -4.18 -33.50 24.02
C ILE A 95 -3.67 -33.44 25.45
N TYR A 96 -3.82 -32.29 26.08
CA TYR A 96 -3.53 -32.14 27.49
C TYR A 96 -4.64 -31.37 28.18
N ASN A 97 -4.80 -31.62 29.47
CA ASN A 97 -5.71 -30.89 30.34
C ASN A 97 -5.02 -30.60 31.68
N PHE A 98 -5.32 -29.45 32.24
CA PHE A 98 -4.98 -29.10 33.61
C PHE A 98 -6.29 -29.02 34.39
N GLY A 99 -6.48 -29.90 35.37
CA GLY A 99 -7.78 -30.00 36.03
C GLY A 99 -7.77 -30.70 37.38
N GLY A 100 -8.97 -30.78 37.97
CA GLY A 100 -9.17 -31.32 39.32
C GLY A 100 -8.87 -30.31 40.43
N LYS A 101 -9.12 -30.73 41.67
CA LYS A 101 -8.92 -29.90 42.88
C LYS A 101 -7.44 -29.49 43.06
N ASP A 102 -6.52 -30.33 42.58
CA ASP A 102 -5.07 -30.17 42.74
C ASP A 102 -4.37 -29.65 41.47
N ASN A 103 -5.13 -29.30 40.42
CA ASN A 103 -4.64 -28.77 39.14
C ASN A 103 -3.54 -29.64 38.49
N THR A 104 -3.83 -30.93 38.35
CA THR A 104 -2.88 -31.91 37.81
C THR A 104 -2.86 -31.86 36.28
N TYR A 105 -1.66 -31.98 35.71
CA TYR A 105 -1.46 -32.15 34.28
C TYR A 105 -1.73 -33.59 33.84
N GLU A 106 -2.63 -33.77 32.89
CA GLU A 106 -2.84 -35.04 32.21
C GLU A 106 -2.71 -34.87 30.70
N ALA A 107 -2.03 -35.80 30.05
CA ALA A 107 -1.87 -35.80 28.60
C ALA A 107 -2.14 -37.18 28.00
N ARG A 108 -2.75 -37.19 26.82
CA ARG A 108 -3.06 -38.40 26.07
C ARG A 108 -2.76 -38.21 24.60
N LYS A 109 -2.13 -39.22 24.00
CA LYS A 109 -2.02 -39.32 22.54
C LYS A 109 -3.34 -39.80 21.96
N VAL A 110 -3.82 -39.08 20.95
CA VAL A 110 -5.04 -39.39 20.21
C VAL A 110 -4.68 -39.59 18.73
N PRO A 111 -5.39 -40.49 18.02
CA PRO A 111 -5.11 -40.73 16.60
C PRO A 111 -5.38 -39.49 15.74
N GLU A 112 -6.28 -38.60 16.19
CA GLU A 112 -6.60 -37.33 15.55
C GLU A 112 -7.01 -36.30 16.63
N PRO A 113 -6.89 -34.98 16.37
CA PRO A 113 -7.29 -33.96 17.34
C PRO A 113 -8.80 -34.02 17.65
N PRO A 114 -9.24 -33.64 18.85
CA PRO A 114 -10.66 -33.48 19.17
C PRO A 114 -11.36 -32.51 18.23
N ALA A 115 -12.69 -32.63 18.09
CA ALA A 115 -13.48 -31.77 17.21
C ALA A 115 -13.32 -30.27 17.49
N ALA A 116 -13.10 -29.87 18.75
CA ALA A 116 -12.84 -28.48 19.11
C ALA A 116 -11.52 -27.96 18.53
N ASP A 117 -10.46 -28.76 18.60
CA ASP A 117 -9.13 -28.40 18.08
C ASP A 117 -9.11 -28.46 16.55
N LYS A 118 -9.77 -29.45 15.95
CA LYS A 118 -9.98 -29.50 14.49
C LYS A 118 -10.66 -28.23 13.98
N ARG A 119 -11.69 -27.74 14.68
CA ARG A 119 -12.35 -26.48 14.33
C ARG A 119 -11.39 -25.30 14.39
N GLN A 120 -10.53 -25.24 15.40
CA GLN A 120 -9.52 -24.18 15.53
C GLN A 120 -8.48 -24.24 14.40
N LEU A 121 -7.98 -25.44 14.08
CA LEU A 121 -7.05 -25.66 12.98
C LEU A 121 -7.67 -25.25 11.63
N MET A 122 -8.90 -25.69 11.35
CA MET A 122 -9.61 -25.35 10.10
C MET A 122 -9.93 -23.84 10.02
N ALA A 123 -10.29 -23.20 11.14
CA ALA A 123 -10.49 -21.76 11.18
C ALA A 123 -9.19 -20.99 10.90
N ALA A 124 -8.08 -21.44 11.49
CA ALA A 124 -6.75 -20.86 11.23
C ALA A 124 -6.34 -21.04 9.77
N ALA A 125 -6.53 -22.23 9.19
CA ALA A 125 -6.25 -22.51 7.78
C ALA A 125 -7.09 -21.63 6.84
N THR A 126 -8.39 -21.50 7.12
CA THR A 126 -9.30 -20.64 6.35
C THR A 126 -8.86 -19.18 6.39
N ASN A 127 -8.45 -18.69 7.56
CA ASN A 127 -7.96 -17.33 7.72
C ASN A 127 -6.64 -17.12 6.97
N ALA A 128 -5.69 -18.06 7.05
CA ALA A 128 -4.42 -17.97 6.33
C ALA A 128 -4.64 -17.91 4.80
N ALA A 129 -5.50 -18.79 4.27
CA ALA A 129 -5.88 -18.78 2.86
C ALA A 129 -6.57 -17.47 2.45
N ALA A 130 -7.51 -16.96 3.27
CA ALA A 130 -8.20 -15.71 3.00
C ALA A 130 -7.26 -14.49 3.01
N GLN A 131 -6.25 -14.46 3.89
CA GLN A 131 -5.27 -13.39 3.92
C GLN A 131 -4.27 -13.48 2.76
N SER A 132 -3.86 -14.69 2.37
CA SER A 132 -3.06 -14.91 1.16
C SER A 132 -3.75 -14.32 -0.07
N LEU A 133 -5.03 -14.65 -0.29
CA LEU A 133 -5.85 -14.13 -1.39
C LEU A 133 -6.03 -12.60 -1.36
N ARG A 134 -5.93 -11.95 -0.20
CA ARG A 134 -6.01 -10.48 -0.11
C ARG A 134 -4.68 -9.81 -0.43
N LEU A 135 -3.57 -10.47 -0.12
CA LEU A 135 -2.22 -9.95 -0.38
C LEU A 135 -1.86 -10.04 -1.85
N VAL A 136 -2.21 -11.16 -2.47
CA VAL A 136 -2.10 -11.38 -3.91
C VAL A 136 -3.42 -12.00 -4.36
N PRO A 137 -4.40 -11.16 -4.73
CA PRO A 137 -5.59 -11.65 -5.37
C PRO A 137 -5.17 -12.46 -6.60
N PRO A 138 -5.73 -13.67 -6.81
CA PRO A 138 -5.60 -14.32 -8.09
C PRO A 138 -6.06 -13.33 -9.16
N GLU A 139 -5.53 -13.44 -10.37
CA GLU A 139 -6.00 -12.67 -11.53
C GLU A 139 -7.43 -13.10 -11.91
N LEU A 140 -8.37 -12.88 -10.99
CA LEU A 140 -9.77 -12.77 -11.29
C LEU A 140 -9.90 -11.37 -11.90
N GLU A 141 -10.19 -11.33 -13.20
CA GLU A 141 -10.70 -10.13 -13.87
C GLU A 141 -9.66 -9.09 -14.35
N ALA A 142 -8.67 -9.54 -15.15
CA ALA A 142 -8.33 -8.74 -16.33
C ALA A 142 -9.59 -8.47 -17.16
N SER A 143 -10.58 -9.38 -17.17
CA SER A 143 -11.87 -9.18 -17.82
C SER A 143 -12.71 -8.03 -17.25
N GLY A 144 -12.76 -7.79 -15.94
CA GLY A 144 -13.67 -6.81 -15.35
C GLY A 144 -13.17 -5.37 -15.46
N VAL A 145 -11.89 -5.12 -15.16
CA VAL A 145 -11.28 -3.80 -15.32
C VAL A 145 -11.08 -3.47 -16.80
N GLU A 146 -10.69 -4.44 -17.62
CA GLU A 146 -10.53 -4.23 -19.05
C GLU A 146 -11.87 -4.13 -19.77
N ALA A 147 -12.91 -4.86 -19.34
CA ALA A 147 -14.28 -4.62 -19.81
C ALA A 147 -14.78 -3.24 -19.39
N ALA A 148 -14.51 -2.78 -18.16
CA ALA A 148 -14.86 -1.43 -17.74
C ALA A 148 -14.14 -0.36 -18.56
N ARG A 149 -12.83 -0.53 -18.84
CA ARG A 149 -12.09 0.36 -19.76
C ARG A 149 -12.68 0.33 -21.15
N SER A 150 -12.96 -0.85 -21.70
CA SER A 150 -13.53 -1.01 -23.04
C SER A 150 -14.90 -0.36 -23.16
N MET A 151 -15.76 -0.46 -22.14
CA MET A 151 -17.06 0.23 -22.10
C MET A 151 -16.90 1.75 -22.02
N LEU A 152 -15.97 2.25 -21.22
CA LEU A 152 -15.70 3.68 -21.10
C LEU A 152 -15.11 4.26 -22.40
N THR A 153 -14.21 3.55 -23.06
CA THR A 153 -13.68 3.93 -24.37
C THR A 153 -14.81 3.95 -25.41
N GLY A 154 -15.64 2.91 -25.46
CA GLY A 154 -16.79 2.86 -26.38
C GLY A 154 -17.78 4.01 -26.16
N LEU A 155 -18.03 4.40 -24.90
CA LEU A 155 -18.86 5.56 -24.57
C LEU A 155 -18.21 6.88 -25.03
N ALA A 156 -16.90 7.05 -24.78
CA ALA A 156 -16.17 8.25 -25.20
C ALA A 156 -16.16 8.40 -26.73
N ASP A 157 -16.01 7.31 -27.46
CA ASP A 157 -16.04 7.31 -28.93
C ASP A 157 -17.45 7.61 -29.46
N GLY A 158 -18.50 7.07 -28.83
CA GLY A 158 -19.89 7.41 -29.16
C GLY A 158 -20.22 8.88 -28.95
N ILE A 159 -19.72 9.48 -27.86
CA ILE A 159 -19.89 10.93 -27.59
C ILE A 159 -19.17 11.77 -28.64
N ARG A 160 -17.95 11.40 -29.03
CA ARG A 160 -17.20 12.10 -30.09
C ARG A 160 -17.91 12.04 -31.44
N LEU A 161 -18.45 10.87 -31.80
CA LEU A 161 -19.19 10.70 -33.04
C LEU A 161 -20.40 11.63 -33.10
N LEU A 162 -21.19 11.71 -32.03
CA LEU A 162 -22.34 12.61 -31.95
C LEU A 162 -21.93 14.09 -31.99
N ALA A 163 -20.83 14.46 -31.31
CA ALA A 163 -20.32 15.82 -31.35
C ALA A 163 -19.91 16.23 -32.78
N THR A 164 -19.33 15.32 -33.56
CA THR A 164 -19.00 15.58 -34.96
C THR A 164 -20.21 15.61 -35.89
N THR A 165 -21.28 14.84 -35.61
CA THR A 165 -22.51 14.90 -36.41
C THR A 165 -23.32 16.19 -36.19
N GLN A 166 -23.26 16.78 -34.99
CA GLN A 166 -23.97 18.03 -34.69
C GLN A 166 -23.33 19.28 -35.33
N GLU A 167 -22.08 19.23 -35.78
CA GLU A 167 -21.41 20.35 -36.45
C GLU A 167 -21.75 20.44 -37.95
N ASP A 168 -22.15 19.33 -38.59
CA ASP A 168 -22.50 19.28 -40.02
C ASP A 168 -23.98 19.63 -40.32
N ASP A 169 -24.90 19.50 -39.35
CA ASP A 169 -26.33 19.78 -39.54
C ASP A 169 -26.69 21.29 -39.38
N GLY A 170 -25.69 22.17 -39.22
CA GLY A 170 -25.85 23.60 -38.92
C GLY A 170 -25.70 24.58 -40.08
N GLU A 171 -25.36 24.14 -41.31
CA GLU A 171 -25.04 25.04 -42.44
C GLU A 171 -26.07 25.07 -43.60
N GLU A 172 -27.23 24.45 -43.49
CA GLU A 172 -28.31 24.62 -44.49
C GLU A 172 -29.60 25.16 -43.86
N GLY A 173 -29.73 26.50 -43.83
CA GLY A 173 -30.93 27.23 -43.46
C GLY A 173 -30.86 28.72 -43.81
#